data_AF-A0A7H0Y2W4-F1
#
_entry.id   AF-A0A7H0Y2W4-F1
#
_cell.length_a   1.000
_cell.length_b   1.000
_cell.length_c   1.000
_cell.angle_alpha   90.00
_cell.angle_beta   90.00
_cell.angle_gamma   90.00
#
_symmetry.space_group_name_H-M   'P 1'
#
loop_
_entity.id
_entity.type
_entity.pdbx_description
1 polymer ?
#
loop_
_entity_poly.entity_id
_entity_poly.type
_entity_poly.pdbx_seq_one_letter_code
_entity_poly.pdbx_strand_id
1 'polypeptide(L)' 'MAKKSDFEKGYLEGQLDSAESELYMLWRIKEQLGKELHEDDAIIVRIRETEDFLRKNGRDVDALDYDIVYDED' A
#
# COMPACT_ATOMS: atom_id res chain seq x y z
N MET A 1 -6.54 28.08 4.96
CA MET A 1 -5.86 26.78 5.09
C MET A 1 -5.44 26.62 6.54
N ALA A 2 -6.02 25.66 7.28
CA ALA A 2 -5.66 25.42 8.67
C ALA A 2 -4.27 24.77 8.71
N LYS A 3 -3.36 25.36 9.50
CA LYS A 3 -2.02 24.81 9.72
C LYS A 3 -2.18 23.59 10.63
N LYS A 4 -1.92 22.38 10.12
CA LYS A 4 -1.90 21.16 10.95
C LYS A 4 -0.98 21.39 12.15
N SER A 5 -1.46 21.06 13.34
CA SER A 5 -0.69 21.10 14.57
C SER A 5 0.52 20.16 14.47
N ASP A 6 1.59 20.44 15.21
CA ASP A 6 2.79 19.58 15.17
C ASP A 6 2.50 18.17 15.70
N PHE A 7 1.49 18.01 16.57
CA PHE A 7 0.97 16.72 16.98
C PHE A 7 0.34 15.94 15.80
N GLU A 8 -0.51 16.57 15.00
CA GLU A 8 -1.13 15.93 13.83
C GLU A 8 -0.11 15.55 12.77
N LYS A 9 0.97 16.33 12.64
CA LYS A 9 2.09 15.97 11.74
C LYS A 9 2.82 14.74 12.25
N GLY A 10 3.18 14.70 13.53
CA GLY A 10 3.86 13.55 14.12
C GLY A 10 3.01 12.27 14.08
N TYR A 11 1.70 12.42 14.31
CA TYR A 11 0.76 11.30 14.19
C TYR A 11 0.67 10.78 12.75
N LEU A 12 0.55 11.68 11.76
CA LEU A 12 0.55 11.30 10.36
C LEU A 12 1.84 10.60 9.95
N GLU A 13 3.00 11.10 10.38
CA GLU A 13 4.29 10.47 10.08
C GLU A 13 4.35 9.03 10.59
N GLY A 14 3.92 8.79 11.84
CA GLY A 14 3.86 7.44 12.38
C GLY A 14 2.89 6.51 11.62
N GLN A 15 1.81 7.05 11.06
CA GLN A 15 0.91 6.27 10.19
C GLN A 15 1.58 5.94 8.84
N LEU A 16 2.36 6.86 8.27
CA LEU A 16 3.09 6.63 7.03
C LEU A 16 4.17 5.55 7.24
N ASP A 17 4.96 5.65 8.29
CA ASP A 17 6.01 4.66 8.62
C ASP A 17 5.41 3.25 8.83
N SER A 18 4.25 3.19 9.50
CA SER A 18 3.52 1.94 9.69
C SER A 18 2.99 1.38 8.37
N ALA A 19 2.48 2.23 7.49
CA ALA A 19 1.96 1.83 6.19
C ALA A 19 3.08 1.35 5.24
N GLU A 20 4.25 1.97 5.26
CA GLU A 20 5.44 1.50 4.51
C GLU A 20 5.88 0.11 4.98
N SER A 21 5.89 -0.10 6.30
CA SER A 21 6.23 -1.40 6.90
C SER A 21 5.19 -2.47 6.55
N GLU A 22 3.90 -2.12 6.57
CA GLU A 22 2.82 -3.01 6.15
C GLU A 22 2.94 -3.38 4.68
N LEU A 23 3.13 -2.39 3.80
CA LEU A 23 3.28 -2.60 2.37
C LEU A 23 4.45 -3.55 2.06
N TYR A 24 5.60 -3.34 2.70
CA TYR A 24 6.75 -4.24 2.59
C TYR A 24 6.38 -5.69 2.94
N MET A 25 5.70 -5.90 4.07
CA MET A 25 5.32 -7.24 4.51
C MET A 25 4.29 -7.89 3.57
N LEU A 26 3.31 -7.13 3.08
CA LEU A 26 2.31 -7.62 2.12
C LEU A 26 2.97 -8.08 0.82
N TRP A 27 3.94 -7.32 0.30
CA TRP A 27 4.72 -7.72 -0.87
C TRP A 27 5.50 -9.02 -0.62
N ARG A 28 6.15 -9.15 0.54
CA ARG A 28 6.86 -10.39 0.92
C ARG A 28 5.91 -11.60 1.00
N ILE A 29 4.70 -11.41 1.51
CA ILE A 29 3.69 -12.46 1.55
C ILE A 29 3.23 -12.83 0.13
N LYS A 30 2.96 -11.84 -0.73
CA LYS A 30 2.62 -12.06 -2.15
C LYS A 30 3.70 -12.91 -2.84
N GLU A 31 4.98 -12.55 -2.69
CA GLU A 31 6.11 -13.31 -3.25
C GLU A 31 6.17 -14.76 -2.71
N GLN A 32 5.88 -14.96 -1.43
CA GLN A 32 5.93 -16.27 -0.78
C GLN A 32 4.76 -17.19 -1.10
N LEU A 33 3.60 -16.63 -1.47
CA LEU A 33 2.41 -17.43 -1.81
C LEU A 33 2.64 -18.33 -3.03
N GLY A 34 3.52 -17.92 -3.96
CA GLY A 34 3.93 -18.74 -5.10
C GLY A 34 2.79 -19.19 -6.00
N LYS A 35 1.67 -18.46 -5.99
CA LYS A 35 0.49 -18.68 -6.82
C LYS A 35 0.11 -17.40 -7.53
N GLU A 36 -0.64 -17.55 -8.61
CA GLU A 36 -1.32 -16.46 -9.27
C GLU A 36 -2.38 -15.87 -8.33
N LEU A 37 -2.50 -14.54 -8.35
CA LEU A 37 -3.42 -13.77 -7.52
C LEU A 37 -4.33 -12.95 -8.43
N HIS A 38 -5.61 -12.91 -8.08
CA HIS A 38 -6.60 -12.09 -8.77
C HIS A 38 -6.65 -10.70 -8.14
N GLU A 39 -7.15 -9.71 -8.88
CA GLU A 39 -7.21 -8.33 -8.38
C GLU A 39 -8.09 -8.16 -7.13
N ASP A 40 -9.11 -9.01 -7.01
CA ASP A 40 -10.05 -9.05 -5.90
C ASP A 40 -9.55 -9.87 -4.70
N ASP A 41 -8.39 -10.54 -4.83
CA ASP A 41 -7.78 -11.22 -3.69
C ASP A 41 -7.47 -10.19 -2.61
N ALA A 42 -7.87 -10.49 -1.37
CA ALA A 42 -7.77 -9.56 -0.25
C ALA A 42 -6.36 -8.98 -0.05
N ILE A 43 -5.31 -9.76 -0.36
CA ILE A 43 -3.93 -9.29 -0.31
C ILE A 43 -3.62 -8.23 -1.37
N ILE A 44 -4.14 -8.39 -2.59
CA ILE A 44 -3.96 -7.43 -3.69
C ILE A 44 -4.73 -6.15 -3.39
N VAL A 45 -5.98 -6.27 -2.96
CA VAL A 45 -6.79 -5.13 -2.50
C VAL A 45 -6.05 -4.35 -1.42
N ARG A 46 -5.51 -5.05 -0.41
CA ARG A 46 -4.81 -4.38 0.70
C ARG A 46 -3.50 -3.70 0.27
N ILE A 47 -2.73 -4.31 -0.63
CA ILE A 47 -1.54 -3.68 -1.23
C ILE A 47 -1.94 -2.37 -1.92
N ARG A 48 -2.96 -2.41 -2.79
CA ARG A 48 -3.45 -1.24 -3.53
C ARG A 48 -3.91 -0.12 -2.59
N GLU A 49 -4.70 -0.45 -1.56
CA GLU A 49 -5.15 0.53 -0.56
C GLU A 49 -3.99 1.20 0.18
N THR A 50 -2.97 0.42 0.53
CA THR A 50 -1.80 0.91 1.29
C THR A 50 -0.92 1.79 0.41
N GLU A 51 -0.69 1.39 -0.84
CA GLU A 51 -0.01 2.24 -1.84
C GLU A 51 -0.76 3.56 -2.07
N ASP A 52 -2.09 3.48 -2.23
CA ASP A 52 -2.95 4.65 -2.41
C ASP A 52 -2.84 5.62 -1.24
N PHE A 53 -2.87 5.10 0.00
CA PHE A 53 -2.71 5.90 1.19
C PHE A 53 -1.34 6.62 1.21
N LEU A 54 -0.27 5.91 0.87
CA LEU A 54 1.09 6.44 0.82
C LEU A 54 1.22 7.53 -0.27
N ARG A 55 0.78 7.25 -1.50
CA ARG A 55 0.79 8.22 -2.62
C ARG A 55 -0.01 9.48 -2.30
N LYS A 56 -1.21 9.34 -1.74
CA LYS A 56 -2.07 10.47 -1.34
C LYS A 56 -1.41 11.39 -0.30
N ASN A 57 -0.45 10.87 0.46
CA ASN A 57 0.30 11.63 1.46
C ASN A 57 1.74 11.98 1.01
N GLY A 58 2.06 11.80 -0.27
CA GLY A 58 3.33 12.24 -0.86
C GLY A 58 4.51 11.30 -0.62
N ARG A 59 4.25 10.04 -0.23
CA ARG A 59 5.26 8.98 -0.25
C ARG A 59 5.30 8.34 -1.62
N ASP A 60 6.51 8.14 -2.13
CA ASP A 60 6.72 7.43 -3.40
C ASP A 60 6.75 5.93 -3.11
N VAL A 61 5.90 5.19 -3.81
CA VAL A 61 5.83 3.73 -3.71
C VAL A 61 6.02 3.21 -5.11
N ASP A 62 7.17 2.56 -5.32
CA ASP A 62 7.47 1.87 -6.56
C ASP A 62 6.38 0.82 -6.78
N ALA A 63 5.47 1.11 -7.71
CA ALA A 63 4.53 0.13 -8.21
C ALA A 63 5.36 -0.93 -8.91
N LEU A 64 5.67 -2.03 -8.22
CA LEU A 64 6.15 -3.23 -8.89
C LEU A 64 4.93 -3.86 -9.58
N ASP A 65 4.54 -3.25 -10.69
CA ASP A 65 3.50 -3.70 -11.62
C ASP A 65 3.92 -5.07 -12.19
N TYR A 66 3.54 -6.17 -11.52
CA TYR A 66 3.77 -7.51 -12.03
C TYR A 66 2.64 -8.49 -11.68
N ASP A 67 2.17 -9.14 -12.75
CA ASP A 67 1.29 -10.31 -12.88
C ASP A 67 0.02 -10.31 -12.04
N ILE A 68 -0.84 -9.30 -12.24
CA ILE A 68 -2.25 -9.38 -11.84
C ILE A 68 -3.05 -9.80 -13.07
N VAL A 69 -3.81 -10.89 -12.94
CA VAL A 69 -4.77 -11.29 -13.98
C VAL A 69 -5.99 -10.40 -13.86
N TYR A 70 -6.30 -9.71 -14.95
CA TYR A 70 -7.58 -9.03 -15.11
C TYR A 70 -8.61 -10.07 -15.50
N ASP A 71 -9.72 -10.14 -14.76
CA ASP A 71 -10.88 -10.89 -15.22
C ASP A 71 -11.44 -10.11 -16.42
N GLU A 72 -11.23 -10.64 -17.63
CA GLU A 72 -11.87 -10.11 -18.85
C GLU A 72 -13.38 -10.43 -18.78
N ASP A 73 -14.20 -9.41 -18.52
CA ASP A 73 -15.66 -9.43 -18.66
C ASP A 73 -16.12 -9.84 -20.07
#